data_AF-A0A7W7CHR1-F1
#
_entry.id   AF-A0A7W7CHR1-F1
#
_cell.length_a   1.000
_cell.length_b   1.000
_cell.length_c   1.000
_cell.angle_alpha   90.00
_cell.angle_beta   90.00
_cell.angle_gamma   90.00
#
_symmetry.space_group_name_H-M   'P 1'
#
loop_
_entity.id
_entity.type
_entity.pdbx_description
1 polymer ?
#
loop_
_entity_poly.entity_id
_entity_poly.type
_entity_poly.pdbx_seq_one_letter_code
_entity_poly.pdbx_strand_id
1 'polypeptide(L)'
;MHDGFSVSGNLPHLADQMQAQTKAILDALAQLRSQIKPMAETWTGDAASMWEQVQGTWTSATNDMQTRFGKAQVTLNQSYDNYRRTDANIAGKFTGL
;
A
#
# COMPACT_ATOMS: atom_id res chain seq x y z
N MET A 1 -26.54 1.06 13.40
CA MET A 1 -25.43 2.05 13.34
C MET A 1 -24.08 1.48 13.80
N HIS A 2 -23.93 0.17 14.01
CA HIS A 2 -22.73 -0.41 14.66
C HIS A 2 -21.57 -0.78 13.72
N ASP A 3 -21.82 -1.00 12.42
CA ASP A 3 -20.77 -1.51 11.49
C ASP A 3 -19.86 -0.41 10.88
N GLY A 4 -20.34 0.83 10.72
CA GLY A 4 -19.55 1.89 10.09
C GLY A 4 -18.38 2.40 10.94
N PHE A 5 -18.55 2.44 12.27
CA PHE A 5 -17.52 2.93 13.21
C PHE A 5 -16.38 1.93 13.41
N SER A 6 -16.70 0.64 13.53
CA SER A 6 -15.70 -0.41 13.77
C SER A 6 -14.82 -0.66 12.54
N VAL A 7 -15.40 -0.60 11.33
CA VAL A 7 -14.66 -0.73 10.08
C VAL A 7 -13.80 0.51 9.84
N SER A 8 -14.33 1.72 10.06
CA SER A 8 -13.57 2.97 9.83
C SER A 8 -12.41 3.17 10.80
N GLY A 9 -12.47 2.67 12.04
CA GLY A 9 -11.37 2.73 13.00
C GLY A 9 -10.18 1.83 12.66
N ASN A 10 -10.41 0.63 12.09
CA ASN A 10 -9.35 -0.32 11.73
C ASN A 10 -8.71 -0.06 10.35
N LEU A 11 -9.37 0.74 9.51
CA LEU A 11 -8.93 1.00 8.13
C LEU A 11 -7.59 1.76 8.00
N PRO A 12 -7.31 2.81 8.81
CA PRO A 12 -6.00 3.46 8.79
C PRO A 12 -4.87 2.49 9.16
N HIS A 13 -5.09 1.64 10.16
CA HIS A 13 -4.13 0.62 10.58
C HIS A 13 -3.85 -0.39 9.47
N LEU A 14 -4.89 -0.85 8.77
CA LEU A 14 -4.74 -1.73 7.61
C LEU A 14 -3.92 -1.08 6.49
N ALA A 15 -4.15 0.21 6.21
CA ALA A 15 -3.40 0.92 5.18
C ALA A 15 -1.91 1.05 5.53
N ASP A 16 -1.60 1.36 6.79
CA ASP A 16 -0.22 1.41 7.28
C ASP A 16 0.45 0.02 7.20
N GLN A 17 -0.27 -1.04 7.57
CA GLN A 17 0.22 -2.42 7.42
C GLN A 17 0.52 -2.77 5.97
N MET A 18 -0.35 -2.38 5.02
CA MET A 18 -0.14 -2.64 3.59
C MET A 18 1.08 -1.88 3.05
N GLN A 19 1.33 -0.65 3.51
CA GLN A 19 2.54 0.09 3.16
C GLN A 19 3.80 -0.58 3.72
N ALA A 20 3.77 -0.99 5.00
CA ALA A 20 4.88 -1.69 5.64
C ALA A 20 5.19 -3.00 4.90
N GLN A 21 4.16 -3.78 4.55
CA GLN A 21 4.32 -5.02 3.79
C GLN A 21 4.88 -4.77 2.39
N THR A 22 4.43 -3.71 1.71
CA THR A 22 4.95 -3.34 0.38
C THR A 22 6.42 -2.97 0.46
N LYS A 23 6.83 -2.23 1.49
CA LYS A 23 8.24 -1.93 1.73
C LYS A 23 9.06 -3.19 2.00
N ALA A 24 8.54 -4.12 2.81
CA ALA A 24 9.22 -5.39 3.06
C ALA A 24 9.42 -6.22 1.78
N ILE A 25 8.45 -6.19 0.85
CA ILE A 25 8.57 -6.83 -0.47
C ILE A 25 9.67 -6.15 -1.30
N LEU A 26 9.72 -4.82 -1.35
CA LEU A 26 10.79 -4.09 -2.05
C LEU A 26 12.17 -4.47 -1.52
N ASP A 27 12.32 -4.50 -0.19
CA ASP A 27 13.58 -4.82 0.47
C ASP A 27 14.00 -6.28 0.18
N ALA A 28 13.06 -7.23 0.19
CA ALA A 28 13.30 -8.62 -0.18
C ALA A 28 13.71 -8.79 -1.66
N LEU A 29 13.07 -8.06 -2.58
CA LEU A 29 13.44 -8.04 -4.00
C LEU A 29 14.83 -7.45 -4.21
N ALA A 30 15.19 -6.38 -3.49
CA ALA A 30 16.52 -5.81 -3.54
C ALA A 30 17.59 -6.80 -3.04
N GLN A 31 17.30 -7.51 -1.95
CA GLN A 31 18.18 -8.55 -1.43
C GLN A 31 18.35 -9.70 -2.43
N LEU A 32 17.26 -10.18 -3.02
CA LEU A 32 17.28 -11.22 -4.07
C LEU A 32 18.15 -10.80 -5.26
N ARG A 33 18.00 -9.56 -5.73
CA ARG A 33 18.84 -9.00 -6.82
C ARG A 33 20.31 -8.98 -6.43
N SER A 34 20.64 -8.59 -5.21
CA SER A 34 22.02 -8.59 -4.72
C SER A 34 22.61 -9.99 -4.68
N GLN A 35 21.84 -11.01 -4.31
CA GLN A 35 22.30 -12.40 -4.26
C GLN A 35 22.51 -12.98 -5.65
N ILE A 36 21.66 -12.62 -6.62
CA ILE A 36 21.75 -13.13 -8.00
C ILE A 36 22.82 -12.39 -8.80
N LYS A 37 23.16 -11.14 -8.45
CA LYS A 37 24.09 -10.27 -9.19
C LYS A 37 25.37 -10.98 -9.68
N PRO A 38 26.12 -11.74 -8.86
CA PRO A 38 27.35 -12.39 -9.33
C PRO A 38 27.12 -13.44 -10.42
N MET A 39 25.97 -14.14 -10.38
CA MET A 39 25.59 -15.11 -11.41
C MET A 39 25.03 -14.39 -12.65
N ALA A 40 24.26 -13.32 -12.46
CA ALA A 40 23.72 -12.54 -13.55
C ALA A 40 24.80 -11.82 -14.38
N GLU A 41 25.93 -11.48 -13.77
CA GLU A 41 27.08 -10.89 -14.47
C GLU A 41 27.70 -11.86 -15.49
N THR A 42 27.46 -13.17 -15.37
CA THR A 42 27.91 -14.16 -16.36
C THR A 42 26.87 -14.43 -17.44
N TRP A 43 25.67 -13.84 -17.34
CA TRP A 43 24.61 -14.05 -18.32
C TRP A 43 24.83 -13.17 -19.55
N THR A 44 24.59 -13.76 -20.73
CA THR A 44 24.69 -13.09 -22.02
C THR A 44 23.49 -13.44 -22.89
N GLY A 45 23.18 -12.59 -23.86
CA GLY A 45 22.06 -12.83 -24.78
C GLY A 45 20.71 -12.88 -24.04
N ASP A 46 19.87 -13.84 -24.40
CA ASP A 46 18.49 -13.93 -23.90
C ASP A 46 18.37 -14.01 -22.38
N ALA A 47 19.34 -14.66 -21.71
CA ALA A 47 19.35 -14.77 -20.25
C ALA A 47 19.52 -13.40 -19.56
N ALA A 48 20.39 -12.54 -20.11
CA ALA A 48 20.58 -11.18 -19.59
C ALA A 48 19.32 -10.33 -19.81
N SER A 49 18.73 -10.40 -21.00
CA SER A 49 17.49 -9.68 -21.34
C SER A 49 16.32 -10.12 -20.46
N MET A 50 16.15 -11.43 -20.23
CA MET A 50 15.11 -11.98 -19.35
C MET A 50 15.28 -11.52 -17.91
N TRP A 51 16.52 -11.45 -17.42
CA TRP A 51 16.81 -10.96 -16.09
C TRP A 51 16.41 -9.51 -15.89
N GLU A 52 16.78 -8.64 -16.83
CA GLU A 52 16.37 -7.23 -16.81
C GLU A 52 14.86 -7.09 -16.86
N GLN A 53 14.18 -7.86 -17.70
CA GLN A 53 12.72 -7.84 -17.81
C GLN A 53 12.02 -8.28 -16.51
N VAL A 54 12.48 -9.37 -15.90
CA VAL A 54 11.91 -9.87 -14.63
C VAL A 54 12.13 -8.87 -13.51
N GLN A 55 13.31 -8.28 -13.39
CA GLN A 55 13.58 -7.22 -12.41
C GLN A 55 12.66 -6.01 -12.59
N GLY A 56 12.50 -5.55 -13.84
CA GLY A 56 11.62 -4.43 -14.17
C GLY A 56 10.17 -4.74 -13.81
N THR A 57 9.71 -5.95 -14.14
CA THR A 57 8.34 -6.40 -13.87
C THR A 57 8.02 -6.37 -12.37
N TRP A 58 8.88 -6.98 -11.54
CA TRP A 58 8.64 -7.02 -10.09
C TRP A 58 8.75 -5.64 -9.45
N THR A 59 9.72 -4.83 -9.89
CA THR A 59 9.90 -3.47 -9.37
C THR A 59 8.68 -2.60 -9.71
N SER A 60 8.21 -2.65 -10.97
CA SER A 60 7.02 -1.91 -11.40
C SER A 60 5.78 -2.34 -10.63
N ALA A 61 5.52 -3.65 -10.53
CA ALA A 61 4.36 -4.16 -9.81
C ALA A 61 4.36 -3.73 -8.33
N THR A 62 5.53 -3.71 -7.69
CA THR A 62 5.64 -3.32 -6.28
C THR A 62 5.47 -1.81 -6.08
N ASN A 63 5.98 -0.99 -7.00
CA ASN A 63 5.75 0.45 -6.98
C ASN A 63 4.26 0.81 -7.23
N ASP A 64 3.59 0.05 -8.11
CA ASP A 64 2.16 0.18 -8.34
C ASP A 64 1.35 -0.16 -7.08
N MET A 65 1.74 -1.22 -6.37
CA MET A 65 1.14 -1.57 -5.07
C MET A 65 1.31 -0.43 -4.06
N GLN A 66 2.52 0.12 -3.92
CA GLN A 66 2.79 1.24 -3.01
C GLN A 66 1.91 2.45 -3.33
N THR A 67 1.79 2.78 -4.63
CA THR A 67 0.97 3.89 -5.10
C THR A 67 -0.51 3.67 -4.79
N ARG A 68 -1.03 2.46 -5.04
CA ARG A 68 -2.44 2.12 -4.79
C ARG A 68 -2.78 2.18 -3.30
N PHE A 69 -1.92 1.63 -2.45
CA PHE A 69 -2.14 1.65 -1.00
C PHE A 69 -2.00 3.05 -0.41
N GLY A 70 -1.06 3.88 -0.92
CA GLY A 70 -0.99 5.29 -0.56
C GLY A 70 -2.28 6.05 -0.93
N LYS A 71 -2.80 5.85 -2.14
CA LYS A 71 -4.10 6.42 -2.55
C LYS A 71 -5.25 5.93 -1.68
N ALA A 72 -5.30 4.63 -1.39
CA ALA A 72 -6.32 4.05 -0.52
C ALA A 72 -6.28 4.70 0.88
N GLN A 73 -5.11 4.85 1.48
CA GLN A 73 -4.94 5.52 2.77
C GLN A 73 -5.51 6.94 2.76
N VAL A 74 -5.18 7.74 1.74
CA VAL A 74 -5.69 9.12 1.62
C VAL A 74 -7.21 9.15 1.52
N THR A 75 -7.79 8.33 0.63
CA THR A 75 -9.25 8.25 0.46
C THR A 75 -9.96 7.80 1.73
N LEU A 76 -9.38 6.86 2.46
CA LEU A 76 -9.94 6.34 3.70
C LEU A 76 -9.89 7.37 4.83
N ASN A 77 -8.77 8.08 4.99
CA ASN A 77 -8.63 9.17 5.96
C ASN A 77 -9.66 10.28 5.69
N GLN A 78 -9.81 10.69 4.42
CA GLN A 78 -10.84 11.67 4.03
C GLN A 78 -12.25 11.18 4.36
N SER A 79 -12.54 9.90 4.11
CA SER A 79 -13.84 9.30 4.43
C SER A 79 -14.10 9.32 5.94
N TYR A 80 -13.10 8.94 6.75
CA TYR A 80 -13.18 8.97 8.21
C TYR A 80 -13.45 10.39 8.75
N ASP A 81 -12.73 11.39 8.25
CA ASP A 81 -12.93 12.79 8.63
C ASP A 81 -14.35 13.27 8.28
N ASN A 82 -14.84 12.90 7.09
CA ASN A 82 -16.20 13.23 6.64
C ASN A 82 -17.28 12.56 7.51
N TYR A 83 -17.08 11.30 7.90
CA TYR A 83 -17.97 10.60 8.83
C TYR A 83 -18.01 11.29 10.19
N ARG A 84 -16.85 11.56 10.82
CA ARG A 84 -16.78 12.26 12.12
C ARG A 84 -17.47 13.62 12.10
N ARG A 85 -17.26 14.40 11.03
CA ARG A 85 -17.92 15.71 10.87
C ARG A 85 -19.44 15.57 10.75
N THR A 86 -19.90 14.61 9.96
CA THR A 86 -21.33 14.36 9.76
C THR A 86 -21.99 13.94 11.06
N ASP A 87 -21.37 13.02 11.81
CA ASP A 87 -21.89 12.59 13.11
C ASP A 87 -21.90 13.70 14.15
N ALA A 88 -20.84 14.51 14.23
CA ALA A 88 -20.81 15.67 15.14
C ALA A 88 -21.93 16.67 14.82
N ASN A 89 -22.19 16.92 13.53
CA ASN A 89 -23.28 17.79 13.08
C ASN A 89 -24.67 17.21 13.40
N ILE A 90 -24.85 15.89 13.25
CA ILE A 90 -26.11 15.22 13.56
C ILE A 90 -26.33 15.20 15.08
N ALA A 91 -25.30 14.85 15.87
CA ALA A 91 -25.36 14.87 17.33
C ALA A 91 -25.74 16.26 17.86
N GLY A 92 -25.12 17.32 17.34
CA GLY A 92 -25.46 18.70 17.72
C GLY A 92 -26.90 19.10 17.42
N LYS A 93 -27.53 18.51 16.38
CA LYS A 93 -28.95 18.71 16.08
C LYS A 93 -29.89 17.98 17.04
N PHE A 94 -29.46 16.84 17.58
CA PHE A 94 -30.26 16.05 18.52
C PHE A 94 -30.09 16.47 19.99
N THR A 95 -28.98 17.14 20.34
CA THR A 95 -28.77 17.71 21.69
C THR A 95 -29.28 19.14 21.84
N GLY A 96 -29.72 19.76 20.74
CA GLY A 96 -30.30 21.11 20.69
C GLY A 96 -31.84 21.14 20.65
N LEU A 97 -32.48 19.99 20.84
CA LEU A 97 -33.92 19.80 21.09
C LEU A 97 -34.09 19.25 22.50
#